data_AF-A0A1Y2MI48-F1
#
_entry.id   AF-A0A1Y2MI48-F1
#
_cell.length_a   1.000
_cell.length_b   1.000
_cell.length_c   1.000
_cell.angle_alpha   90.00
_cell.angle_beta   90.00
_cell.angle_gamma   90.00
#
_symmetry.space_group_name_H-M   'P 1'
#
loop_
_entity.id
_entity.type
_entity.pdbx_description
1 polymer ?
#
loop_
_entity_poly.entity_id
_entity_poly.type
_entity_poly.pdbx_seq_one_letter_code
_entity_poly.pdbx_strand_id
1 'polypeptide(L)'
;MRGVPDSDQLRDHRDDAGNGDIGGGPAAVGGAAVNGAGLERIACLMPGIPGGCPNVIEQYAGTGGRKPKYCGLTVDGVPHTRYTALRVREGKLTLPAPGSRPDSEPAPVRPVSYARASIEALGGELRDQLAAHQAWAADFAARLERQLATAADPDAAAAEISAAHRDARTRIDAAEAARDDAATRARAAETAATTAARAQADAEAAAETALAEADDAGAERDQAQAERDEARRQRDQAHADRDQLQQQLEAARTRLAEAEHTRDDTETARARLAEHLEQARAELERLRAAHEQVTAERDQTRTDLAAAREEADQQQRRAETAAHDRDTATAAAQDLRAERDQARDRADQAARDAGEARTAQAVAEAQHEALTRQLEHDIATERAHAQQRLNDQAARHDQQLAELRTPRATAPDAAARGEASPPGPRRRPGRTSRSPAGTDAPEQPQE
;
A
#
# COMPACT_ATOMS: atom_id res chain seq x y z
N MET A 1 23.51 3.85 -19.31
CA MET A 1 23.00 5.19 -18.96
C MET A 1 22.57 5.17 -17.50
N ARG A 2 23.13 6.03 -16.65
CA ARG A 2 22.53 6.52 -15.39
C ARG A 2 22.90 8.00 -15.31
N GLY A 3 21.93 8.86 -15.06
CA GLY A 3 22.08 10.31 -15.19
C GLY A 3 22.68 10.96 -13.93
N VAL A 4 23.38 12.06 -14.15
CA VAL A 4 23.65 13.10 -13.14
C VAL A 4 22.39 13.96 -13.01
N PRO A 5 22.03 14.43 -11.81
CA PRO A 5 21.37 15.71 -11.62
C PRO A 5 22.38 16.76 -11.11
N ASP A 6 22.25 17.98 -11.61
CA ASP A 6 23.24 19.05 -11.47
C ASP A 6 22.56 20.36 -10.99
N SER A 7 23.23 21.07 -10.08
CA SER A 7 23.11 22.50 -9.73
C SER A 7 21.76 23.12 -9.26
N ASP A 8 21.91 24.33 -8.69
CA ASP A 8 20.96 25.44 -8.47
C ASP A 8 19.58 25.24 -7.76
N GLN A 9 19.55 25.58 -6.46
CA GLN A 9 18.70 26.63 -5.86
C GLN A 9 19.50 27.26 -4.71
N LEU A 10 19.71 28.57 -4.53
CA LEU A 10 19.14 29.80 -5.14
C LEU A 10 17.67 30.11 -4.80
N ARG A 11 17.48 30.47 -3.52
CA ARG A 11 16.48 31.41 -2.97
C ARG A 11 17.21 32.17 -1.86
N ASP A 12 17.39 33.48 -1.82
CA ASP A 12 16.69 34.62 -2.45
C ASP A 12 15.24 34.78 -1.96
N HIS A 13 15.06 35.70 -0.99
CA HIS A 13 13.77 36.10 -0.43
C HIS A 13 13.78 37.59 -0.10
N ARG A 14 13.65 38.38 -1.17
CA ARG A 14 12.93 39.66 -1.20
C ARG A 14 11.45 39.47 -0.80
N ASP A 15 10.66 40.50 -0.49
CA ASP A 15 10.86 41.90 -0.07
C ASP A 15 9.52 42.36 0.57
N ASP A 16 9.39 43.65 0.92
CA ASP A 16 8.15 44.39 1.23
C ASP A 16 7.38 44.09 2.54
N ALA A 17 6.56 45.01 3.08
CA ALA A 17 6.64 46.48 3.29
C ALA A 17 5.29 46.98 3.89
N GLY A 18 5.31 48.09 4.65
CA GLY A 18 4.11 48.70 5.26
C GLY A 18 4.31 48.94 6.77
N ASN A 19 4.56 50.14 7.33
CA ASN A 19 4.37 51.56 6.98
C ASN A 19 3.08 52.20 7.58
N GLY A 20 3.21 53.45 8.07
CA GLY A 20 2.28 54.13 9.00
C GLY A 20 2.77 53.96 10.45
N ASP A 21 3.26 54.95 11.21
CA ASP A 21 3.16 56.43 11.17
C ASP A 21 1.75 57.01 11.38
N ILE A 22 1.49 57.54 12.59
CA ILE A 22 1.31 58.99 12.87
C ILE A 22 1.90 59.27 14.28
N GLY A 23 2.59 60.41 14.47
CA GLY A 23 3.35 60.72 15.68
C GLY A 23 2.61 61.47 16.81
N GLY A 24 3.34 61.78 17.90
CA GLY A 24 2.87 62.59 19.03
C GLY A 24 3.93 62.79 20.12
N GLY A 25 4.38 64.03 20.32
CA GLY A 25 5.10 64.47 21.53
C GLY A 25 4.13 65.15 22.53
N PRO A 26 4.60 65.89 23.57
CA PRO A 26 5.97 66.37 23.77
C PRO A 26 6.43 66.29 25.27
N ALA A 27 7.22 67.30 25.70
CA ALA A 27 7.52 67.71 27.08
C ALA A 27 8.63 66.94 27.84
N ALA A 28 9.83 67.52 27.82
CA ALA A 28 10.95 67.14 28.68
C ALA A 28 10.73 67.57 30.14
N VAL A 29 11.25 66.77 31.09
CA VAL A 29 11.45 67.16 32.50
C VAL A 29 12.94 67.11 32.83
N GLY A 30 13.59 68.27 32.76
CA GLY A 30 15.02 68.40 33.10
C GLY A 30 15.24 68.47 34.60
N GLY A 31 15.84 67.43 35.19
CA GLY A 31 16.21 67.40 36.61
C GLY A 31 17.36 68.36 36.94
N ALA A 32 17.05 69.62 37.28
CA ALA A 32 18.04 70.62 37.67
C ALA A 32 18.55 70.39 39.09
N ALA A 33 19.83 70.06 39.24
CA ALA A 33 20.47 69.90 40.55
C ALA A 33 20.62 71.25 41.29
N VAL A 34 20.15 71.31 42.53
CA VAL A 34 20.19 72.53 43.35
C VAL A 34 21.57 72.69 44.00
N ASN A 35 22.47 73.43 43.33
CA ASN A 35 23.74 73.83 43.92
C ASN A 35 23.52 74.88 45.04
N GLY A 36 24.17 74.67 46.20
CA GLY A 36 24.01 75.54 47.35
C GLY A 36 24.59 76.94 47.14
N ALA A 37 23.76 77.97 47.30
CA ALA A 37 24.20 79.37 47.20
C ALA A 37 24.97 79.81 48.47
N GLY A 38 26.21 80.25 48.30
CA GLY A 38 27.03 80.81 49.38
C GLY A 38 26.47 82.13 49.91
N LEU A 39 26.59 82.35 51.23
CA LEU A 39 26.11 83.57 51.90
C LEU A 39 27.02 84.77 51.59
N GLU A 40 26.62 85.59 50.62
CA GLU A 40 27.31 86.82 50.24
C GLU A 40 27.20 87.89 51.35
N ARG A 41 28.32 88.20 52.01
CA ARG A 41 28.42 89.24 53.05
C ARG A 41 28.49 90.65 52.43
N ILE A 42 27.54 91.52 52.78
CA ILE A 42 27.43 92.87 52.19
C ILE A 42 27.90 93.94 53.20
N ALA A 43 28.84 94.78 52.80
CA ALA A 43 29.32 95.91 53.61
C ALA A 43 28.35 97.11 53.59
N CYS A 44 28.23 97.83 54.71
CA CYS A 44 27.32 98.97 54.84
C CYS A 44 27.88 100.24 54.15
N LEU A 45 27.16 100.73 53.14
CA LEU A 45 27.56 101.83 52.23
C LEU A 45 27.27 103.23 52.80
N MET A 46 27.62 103.48 54.07
CA MET A 46 27.38 104.76 54.74
C MET A 46 28.37 105.84 54.28
N PRO A 47 27.93 106.98 53.71
CA PRO A 47 28.84 108.04 53.27
C PRO A 47 29.54 108.72 54.46
N GLY A 48 30.79 109.16 54.26
CA GLY A 48 31.50 110.05 55.18
C GLY A 48 32.31 109.38 56.30
N ILE A 49 32.31 108.04 56.41
CA ILE A 49 33.11 107.31 57.42
C ILE A 49 34.43 106.83 56.80
N PRO A 50 35.61 107.35 57.22
CA PRO A 50 36.90 106.85 56.76
C PRO A 50 37.10 105.39 57.18
N GLY A 51 37.45 104.51 56.22
CA GLY A 51 37.56 103.06 56.46
C GLY A 51 36.24 102.28 56.30
N GLY A 52 35.09 102.95 56.18
CA GLY A 52 33.78 102.33 56.08
C GLY A 52 33.22 101.82 57.41
N CYS A 53 31.97 101.35 57.40
CA CYS A 53 31.33 100.81 58.60
C CYS A 53 31.77 99.35 58.83
N PRO A 54 32.28 98.98 60.02
CA PRO A 54 32.75 97.62 60.30
C PRO A 54 31.61 96.58 60.40
N ASN A 55 30.36 97.02 60.52
CA ASN A 55 29.20 96.14 60.61
C ASN A 55 28.78 95.63 59.22
N VAL A 56 29.03 94.35 58.97
CA VAL A 56 28.56 93.59 57.80
C VAL A 56 27.07 93.28 57.97
N ILE A 57 26.30 93.41 56.89
CA ILE A 57 24.89 93.00 56.85
C ILE A 57 24.85 91.49 56.56
N GLU A 58 24.68 90.70 57.61
CA GLU A 58 24.43 89.26 57.48
C GLU A 58 22.93 88.99 57.28
N GLN A 59 22.63 88.03 56.40
CA GLN A 59 21.29 87.54 56.04
C GLN A 59 20.35 88.53 55.31
N TYR A 60 20.09 88.25 54.03
CA TYR A 60 18.88 88.68 53.33
C TYR A 60 18.31 87.49 52.53
N ALA A 61 17.61 86.59 53.21
CA ALA A 61 17.04 85.37 52.64
C ALA A 61 15.69 85.59 51.91
N GLY A 62 15.48 86.78 51.32
CA GLY A 62 14.24 87.17 50.67
C GLY A 62 14.33 87.18 49.14
N THR A 63 13.76 86.17 48.48
CA THR A 63 13.66 86.06 47.02
C THR A 63 12.66 87.08 46.44
N GLY A 64 13.12 88.30 46.15
CA GLY A 64 12.38 89.28 45.34
C GLY A 64 12.58 90.76 45.69
N GLY A 65 13.10 91.08 46.88
CA GLY A 65 13.30 92.47 47.31
C GLY A 65 14.67 93.05 46.93
N ARG A 66 14.75 94.39 46.81
CA ARG A 66 16.03 95.09 46.59
C ARG A 66 16.92 94.98 47.84
N LYS A 67 18.13 94.41 47.68
CA LYS A 67 19.16 94.29 48.73
C LYS A 67 19.33 95.62 49.53
N PRO A 68 19.26 95.60 50.87
CA PRO A 68 19.45 96.80 51.69
C PRO A 68 20.91 97.29 51.62
N LYS A 69 21.11 98.62 51.66
CA LYS A 69 22.45 99.25 51.51
C LYS A 69 23.09 99.72 52.82
N TYR A 70 22.35 99.69 53.92
CA TYR A 70 22.77 100.24 55.22
C TYR A 70 22.36 99.26 56.32
N CYS A 71 23.18 99.12 57.36
CA CYS A 71 22.98 98.10 58.40
C CYS A 71 21.91 98.44 59.45
N GLY A 72 21.33 99.65 59.45
CA GLY A 72 20.29 100.08 60.39
C GLY A 72 20.78 100.39 61.80
N LEU A 73 21.90 99.81 62.22
CA LEU A 73 22.54 100.03 63.53
C LEU A 73 23.03 101.46 63.70
N THR A 74 23.11 101.91 64.94
CA THR A 74 23.74 103.19 65.33
C THR A 74 25.23 102.97 65.55
N VAL A 75 26.07 103.73 64.85
CA VAL A 75 27.54 103.74 65.03
C VAL A 75 27.94 105.18 65.33
N ASP A 76 28.82 105.38 66.31
CA ASP A 76 29.30 106.70 66.77
C ASP A 76 28.17 107.73 67.03
N GLY A 77 27.04 107.24 67.56
CA GLY A 77 25.83 108.04 67.86
C GLY A 77 24.91 108.31 66.66
N VAL A 78 25.26 107.87 65.45
CA VAL A 78 24.52 108.16 64.22
C VAL A 78 23.85 106.89 63.64
N PRO A 79 22.52 106.86 63.42
CA PRO A 79 21.82 105.66 62.93
C PRO A 79 22.04 105.46 61.43
N HIS A 80 22.55 104.29 61.02
CA HIS A 80 22.88 103.96 59.62
C HIS A 80 21.63 103.62 58.79
N THR A 81 20.83 104.65 58.48
CA THR A 81 19.63 104.54 57.64
C THR A 81 19.79 105.28 56.31
N ARG A 82 18.91 104.98 55.34
CA ARG A 82 18.83 105.70 54.05
C ARG A 82 18.56 107.19 54.22
N TYR A 83 17.79 107.59 55.23
CA TYR A 83 17.50 109.01 55.51
C TYR A 83 18.73 109.74 56.05
N THR A 84 19.45 109.11 56.99
CA THR A 84 20.70 109.65 57.55
C THR A 84 21.79 109.77 56.48
N ALA A 85 21.97 108.72 55.66
CA ALA A 85 22.92 108.72 54.55
C ALA A 85 22.63 109.82 53.51
N LEU A 86 21.35 110.13 53.27
CA LEU A 86 20.95 111.25 52.42
C LEU A 86 21.35 112.59 53.05
N ARG A 87 21.07 112.81 54.34
CA ARG A 87 21.45 114.05 55.05
C ARG A 87 22.96 114.29 55.10
N VAL A 88 23.77 113.25 55.28
CA VAL A 88 25.25 113.36 55.20
C VAL A 88 25.68 113.74 53.79
N ARG A 89 25.13 113.09 52.76
CA ARG A 89 25.45 113.41 51.34
C ARG A 89 25.00 114.81 50.93
N GLU A 90 23.97 115.36 51.57
CA GLU A 90 23.49 116.74 51.36
C GLU A 90 24.21 117.78 52.24
N GLY A 91 25.21 117.40 53.04
CA GLY A 91 25.91 118.30 53.97
C GLY A 91 25.07 118.76 55.17
N LYS A 92 23.81 118.29 55.28
CA LYS A 92 22.85 118.63 56.35
C LYS A 92 23.05 117.81 57.63
N LEU A 93 24.12 117.04 57.71
CA LEU A 93 24.59 116.34 58.90
C LEU A 93 26.10 116.09 58.75
N THR A 94 26.92 116.93 59.37
CA THR A 94 28.35 116.64 59.55
C THR A 94 28.51 115.54 60.60
N LEU A 95 29.22 114.47 60.25
CA LEU A 95 29.58 113.44 61.22
C LEU A 95 30.65 114.02 62.18
N PRO A 96 30.49 113.88 63.51
CA PRO A 96 31.49 114.36 64.45
C PRO A 96 32.77 113.54 64.33
N ALA A 97 33.93 114.19 64.49
CA ALA A 97 35.19 113.46 64.63
C ALA A 97 35.17 112.63 65.94
N PRO A 98 35.75 111.41 65.96
CA PRO A 98 35.68 110.55 67.14
C PRO A 98 36.27 111.22 68.40
N GLY A 99 35.44 111.37 69.45
CA GLY A 99 35.87 111.79 70.79
C GLY A 99 35.31 113.11 71.34
N SER A 100 34.60 113.92 70.55
CA SER A 100 34.19 115.27 70.98
C SER A 100 32.79 115.35 71.63
N ARG A 101 32.74 115.56 72.95
CA ARG A 101 31.52 116.01 73.67
C ARG A 101 31.55 117.54 73.90
N PRO A 102 30.41 118.24 73.72
CA PRO A 102 30.19 119.57 74.28
C PRO A 102 29.12 119.54 75.38
N ASP A 103 29.51 119.73 76.64
CA ASP A 103 28.58 120.00 77.75
C ASP A 103 28.27 121.51 77.84
N SER A 104 27.04 121.89 78.15
CA SER A 104 26.63 123.29 78.42
C SER A 104 25.30 123.39 79.15
N GLU A 105 25.33 123.66 80.46
CA GLU A 105 24.15 124.03 81.26
C GLU A 105 24.56 125.19 82.21
N PRO A 106 23.83 126.34 82.25
CA PRO A 106 24.31 127.55 82.92
C PRO A 106 23.54 127.95 84.21
N ALA A 107 24.02 129.04 84.85
CA ALA A 107 23.50 129.73 86.05
C ALA A 107 23.97 129.16 87.42
N PRO A 108 23.99 129.95 88.54
CA PRO A 108 23.38 131.27 88.73
C PRO A 108 24.28 132.42 89.26
N VAL A 109 23.66 133.60 89.34
CA VAL A 109 24.16 134.96 89.67
C VAL A 109 24.50 135.18 91.15
N ARG A 110 25.47 136.09 91.46
CA ARG A 110 25.47 137.13 92.55
C ARG A 110 26.82 137.91 92.62
N PRO A 111 26.96 139.07 93.34
CA PRO A 111 26.41 140.37 92.92
C PRO A 111 27.38 141.58 93.14
N VAL A 112 26.85 142.82 93.13
CA VAL A 112 27.46 144.08 93.66
C VAL A 112 28.56 144.77 92.83
N SER A 113 28.31 144.97 91.53
CA SER A 113 28.88 146.11 90.76
C SER A 113 27.80 147.02 90.13
N TYR A 114 26.62 147.06 90.76
CA TYR A 114 25.74 148.25 90.71
C TYR A 114 26.55 149.43 91.33
N ALA A 115 26.33 150.72 91.05
CA ALA A 115 25.03 151.38 91.01
C ALA A 115 25.03 152.77 90.32
N ARG A 116 26.10 153.16 89.61
CA ARG A 116 26.32 154.57 89.19
C ARG A 116 26.49 154.84 87.69
N ALA A 117 26.60 153.81 86.84
CA ALA A 117 26.70 153.99 85.38
C ALA A 117 25.44 153.54 84.62
N SER A 118 24.59 152.70 85.21
CA SER A 118 23.46 152.06 84.51
C SER A 118 22.14 152.83 84.56
N ILE A 119 21.93 153.72 85.53
CA ILE A 119 20.60 154.29 85.82
C ILE A 119 20.13 155.27 84.73
N GLU A 120 21.03 156.07 84.14
CA GLU A 120 20.66 156.94 83.00
C GLU A 120 20.53 156.15 81.68
N ALA A 121 21.37 155.14 81.46
CA ALA A 121 21.27 154.25 80.29
C ALA A 121 19.92 153.50 80.27
N LEU A 122 19.54 152.89 81.40
CA LEU A 122 18.24 152.22 81.56
C LEU A 122 17.05 153.19 81.40
N GLY A 123 17.23 154.49 81.65
CA GLY A 123 16.20 155.51 81.42
C GLY A 123 15.93 155.83 79.95
N GLY A 124 16.88 155.53 79.06
CA GLY A 124 16.65 155.48 77.60
C GLY A 124 16.16 154.11 77.18
N GLU A 125 16.94 153.08 77.50
CA GLU A 125 16.72 151.71 77.07
C GLU A 125 15.34 151.15 77.47
N LEU A 126 14.81 151.48 78.65
CA LEU A 126 13.46 151.05 79.05
C LEU A 126 12.35 151.71 78.21
N ARG A 127 12.55 152.95 77.73
CA ARG A 127 11.59 153.60 76.82
C ARG A 127 11.67 153.01 75.42
N ASP A 128 12.87 152.75 74.92
CA ASP A 128 13.06 152.13 73.61
C ASP A 128 12.58 150.67 73.60
N GLN A 129 12.80 149.92 74.69
CA GLN A 129 12.24 148.57 74.87
C GLN A 129 10.72 148.60 75.01
N LEU A 130 10.11 149.57 75.70
CA LEU A 130 8.65 149.67 75.81
C LEU A 130 8.02 150.06 74.46
N ALA A 131 8.64 150.97 73.71
CA ALA A 131 8.24 151.32 72.35
C ALA A 131 8.41 150.13 71.39
N ALA A 132 9.51 149.36 71.49
CA ALA A 132 9.72 148.15 70.72
C ALA A 132 8.71 147.04 71.09
N HIS A 133 8.35 146.89 72.37
CA HIS A 133 7.29 145.96 72.78
C HIS A 133 5.90 146.40 72.33
N GLN A 134 5.61 147.71 72.30
CA GLN A 134 4.36 148.23 71.72
C GLN A 134 4.32 148.03 70.20
N ALA A 135 5.43 148.27 69.49
CA ALA A 135 5.54 148.00 68.06
C ALA A 135 5.44 146.49 67.73
N TRP A 136 6.06 145.63 68.53
CA TRP A 136 5.95 144.18 68.41
C TRP A 136 4.54 143.70 68.75
N ALA A 137 3.89 144.23 69.78
CA ALA A 137 2.51 143.90 70.12
C ALA A 137 1.53 144.39 69.04
N ALA A 138 1.78 145.56 68.43
CA ALA A 138 1.00 146.08 67.32
C ALA A 138 1.19 145.27 66.02
N ASP A 139 2.41 144.86 65.66
CA ASP A 139 2.63 143.97 64.52
C ASP A 139 2.17 142.53 64.82
N PHE A 140 2.31 142.02 66.05
CA PHE A 140 1.72 140.73 66.43
C PHE A 140 0.19 140.77 66.36
N ALA A 141 -0.44 141.85 66.86
CA ALA A 141 -1.87 142.08 66.68
C ALA A 141 -2.23 142.16 65.20
N ALA A 142 -1.51 142.93 64.38
CA ALA A 142 -1.74 143.02 62.94
C ALA A 142 -1.46 141.68 62.20
N ARG A 143 -0.57 140.83 62.69
CA ARG A 143 -0.36 139.46 62.17
C ARG A 143 -1.52 138.56 62.56
N LEU A 144 -1.97 138.62 63.81
CA LEU A 144 -3.12 137.85 64.32
C LEU A 144 -4.41 138.28 63.61
N GLU A 145 -4.59 139.58 63.39
CA GLU A 145 -5.68 140.20 62.63
C GLU A 145 -5.60 139.84 61.14
N ARG A 146 -4.42 139.82 60.52
CA ARG A 146 -4.25 139.25 59.16
C ARG A 146 -4.59 137.77 59.10
N GLN A 147 -4.18 136.96 60.08
CA GLN A 147 -4.50 135.53 60.14
C GLN A 147 -5.99 135.27 60.42
N LEU A 148 -6.61 136.05 61.30
CA LEU A 148 -8.05 136.02 61.57
C LEU A 148 -8.84 136.52 60.36
N ALA A 149 -8.37 137.54 59.64
CA ALA A 149 -8.94 137.98 58.39
C ALA A 149 -8.88 136.86 57.35
N THR A 150 -7.74 136.19 57.14
CA THR A 150 -7.66 135.03 56.23
C THR A 150 -8.52 133.84 56.68
N ALA A 151 -8.66 133.59 57.99
CA ALA A 151 -9.45 132.49 58.52
C ALA A 151 -10.97 132.78 58.62
N ALA A 152 -11.36 134.04 58.55
CA ALA A 152 -12.75 134.51 58.55
C ALA A 152 -13.18 135.17 57.23
N ASP A 153 -12.31 135.17 56.23
CA ASP A 153 -12.58 135.61 54.86
C ASP A 153 -13.59 134.63 54.23
N PRO A 154 -14.85 135.05 53.97
CA PRO A 154 -15.87 134.18 53.44
C PRO A 154 -15.58 133.77 51.98
N ASP A 155 -14.81 134.57 51.23
CA ASP A 155 -14.45 134.29 49.85
C ASP A 155 -13.28 133.29 49.80
N ALA A 156 -12.31 133.39 50.72
CA ALA A 156 -11.28 132.36 50.90
C ALA A 156 -11.91 131.01 51.34
N ALA A 157 -12.79 131.02 52.33
CA ALA A 157 -13.50 129.83 52.77
C ALA A 157 -14.39 129.24 51.64
N ALA A 158 -15.09 130.09 50.88
CA ALA A 158 -15.87 129.65 49.71
C ALA A 158 -14.98 129.12 48.58
N ALA A 159 -13.77 129.66 48.39
CA ALA A 159 -12.80 129.17 47.42
C ALA A 159 -12.23 127.80 47.84
N GLU A 160 -11.93 127.58 49.12
CA GLU A 160 -11.52 126.29 49.67
C GLU A 160 -12.65 125.25 49.58
N ILE A 161 -13.88 125.59 49.98
CA ILE A 161 -15.05 124.72 49.83
C ILE A 161 -15.29 124.39 48.35
N SER A 162 -15.15 125.36 47.45
CA SER A 162 -15.26 125.14 46.00
C SER A 162 -14.13 124.26 45.45
N ALA A 163 -12.91 124.37 45.98
CA ALA A 163 -11.78 123.52 45.63
C ALA A 163 -11.99 122.08 46.15
N ALA A 164 -12.43 121.93 47.40
CA ALA A 164 -12.78 120.65 48.01
C ALA A 164 -13.98 119.98 47.29
N HIS A 165 -14.98 120.75 46.85
CA HIS A 165 -16.07 120.23 46.01
C HIS A 165 -15.59 119.79 44.63
N ARG A 166 -14.66 120.52 43.98
CA ARG A 166 -14.06 120.10 42.70
C ARG A 166 -13.17 118.86 42.84
N ASP A 167 -12.38 118.76 43.90
CA ASP A 167 -11.57 117.59 44.23
C ASP A 167 -12.45 116.39 44.58
N ALA A 168 -13.44 116.55 45.47
CA ALA A 168 -14.43 115.51 45.77
C ALA A 168 -15.19 115.05 44.51
N ARG A 169 -15.56 115.97 43.61
CA ARG A 169 -16.16 115.63 42.31
C ARG A 169 -15.20 114.82 41.45
N THR A 170 -13.97 115.29 41.27
CA THR A 170 -12.91 114.57 40.52
C THR A 170 -12.67 113.17 41.08
N ARG A 171 -12.69 113.00 42.41
CA ARG A 171 -12.55 111.70 43.09
C ARG A 171 -13.78 110.79 42.89
N ILE A 172 -15.00 111.34 42.91
CA ILE A 172 -16.23 110.60 42.60
C ILE A 172 -16.20 110.16 41.14
N ASP A 173 -16.01 111.09 40.21
CA ASP A 173 -15.99 110.82 38.77
C ASP A 173 -14.89 109.77 38.43
N ALA A 174 -13.72 109.83 39.09
CA ALA A 174 -12.66 108.83 38.95
C ALA A 174 -13.00 107.47 39.60
N ALA A 175 -13.73 107.45 40.72
CA ALA A 175 -14.20 106.22 41.36
C ALA A 175 -15.33 105.54 40.57
N GLU A 176 -16.22 106.32 39.96
CA GLU A 176 -17.25 105.82 39.04
C GLU A 176 -16.62 105.28 37.76
N ALA A 177 -15.65 106.00 37.17
CA ALA A 177 -14.87 105.49 36.05
C ALA A 177 -14.19 104.16 36.41
N ALA A 178 -13.50 104.07 37.56
CA ALA A 178 -12.84 102.85 38.01
C ALA A 178 -13.81 101.69 38.31
N ARG A 179 -15.02 101.98 38.81
CA ARG A 179 -16.11 101.01 38.99
C ARG A 179 -16.60 100.46 37.64
N ASP A 180 -16.81 101.32 36.66
CA ASP A 180 -17.37 100.93 35.37
C ASP A 180 -16.32 100.20 34.50
N ASP A 181 -15.05 100.57 34.66
CA ASP A 181 -13.87 99.81 34.21
C ASP A 181 -13.84 98.40 34.82
N ALA A 182 -14.05 98.29 36.14
CA ALA A 182 -14.08 97.00 36.84
C ALA A 182 -15.27 96.14 36.43
N ALA A 183 -16.47 96.73 36.26
CA ALA A 183 -17.66 96.04 35.75
C ALA A 183 -17.50 95.60 34.29
N THR A 184 -16.71 96.32 33.49
CA THR A 184 -16.38 95.95 32.11
C THR A 184 -15.36 94.81 32.07
N ARG A 185 -14.32 94.86 32.91
CA ARG A 185 -13.39 93.72 33.11
C ARG A 185 -14.10 92.48 33.63
N ALA A 186 -15.06 92.63 34.56
CA ALA A 186 -15.85 91.51 35.10
C ALA A 186 -16.68 90.82 34.01
N ARG A 187 -17.45 91.59 33.22
CA ARG A 187 -18.25 91.05 32.10
C ARG A 187 -17.38 90.41 31.01
N ALA A 188 -16.19 90.95 30.75
CA ALA A 188 -15.23 90.34 29.83
C ALA A 188 -14.68 89.01 30.37
N ALA A 189 -14.36 88.93 31.67
CA ALA A 189 -13.93 87.69 32.32
C ALA A 189 -15.04 86.62 32.38
N GLU A 190 -16.29 87.02 32.66
CA GLU A 190 -17.47 86.16 32.63
C GLU A 190 -17.74 85.61 31.22
N THR A 191 -17.62 86.46 30.19
CA THR A 191 -17.73 86.06 28.78
C THR A 191 -16.61 85.08 28.39
N ALA A 192 -15.37 85.34 28.82
CA ALA A 192 -14.23 84.46 28.58
C ALA A 192 -14.39 83.11 29.29
N ALA A 193 -14.83 83.10 30.56
CA ALA A 193 -15.12 81.88 31.32
C ALA A 193 -16.25 81.06 30.68
N THR A 194 -17.33 81.71 30.24
CA THR A 194 -18.43 81.06 29.51
C THR A 194 -17.97 80.47 28.18
N THR A 195 -17.04 81.15 27.49
CA THR A 195 -16.46 80.67 26.23
C THR A 195 -15.53 79.47 26.47
N ALA A 196 -14.70 79.52 27.52
CA ALA A 196 -13.83 78.41 27.91
C ALA A 196 -14.63 77.17 28.36
N ALA A 197 -15.70 77.37 29.13
CA ALA A 197 -16.58 76.27 29.57
C ALA A 197 -17.29 75.59 28.40
N ARG A 198 -17.69 76.34 27.35
CA ARG A 198 -18.21 75.77 26.11
C ARG A 198 -17.14 74.99 25.36
N ALA A 199 -15.97 75.60 25.13
CA ALA A 199 -14.86 74.92 24.44
C ALA A 199 -14.38 73.66 25.17
N GLN A 200 -14.49 73.61 26.51
CA GLN A 200 -14.28 72.40 27.31
C GLN A 200 -15.36 71.35 27.02
N ALA A 201 -16.65 71.70 27.13
CA ALA A 201 -17.75 70.77 26.87
C ALA A 201 -17.76 70.24 25.42
N ASP A 202 -17.44 71.10 24.44
CA ASP A 202 -17.30 70.73 23.03
C ASP A 202 -16.13 69.73 22.83
N ALA A 203 -15.02 69.90 23.57
CA ALA A 203 -13.87 68.99 23.55
C ALA A 203 -14.12 67.68 24.31
N GLU A 204 -14.88 67.72 25.40
CA GLU A 204 -15.33 66.53 26.15
C GLU A 204 -16.26 65.68 25.28
N ALA A 205 -17.26 66.28 24.62
CA ALA A 205 -18.15 65.57 23.69
C ALA A 205 -17.40 65.00 22.46
N ALA A 206 -16.40 65.71 21.95
CA ALA A 206 -15.53 65.20 20.88
C ALA A 206 -14.67 64.01 21.35
N ALA A 207 -14.18 64.03 22.60
CA ALA A 207 -13.44 62.92 23.20
C ALA A 207 -14.34 61.70 23.46
N GLU A 208 -15.57 61.89 23.95
CA GLU A 208 -16.56 60.81 24.09
C GLU A 208 -16.90 60.17 22.74
N THR A 209 -17.04 60.99 21.68
CA THR A 209 -17.28 60.50 20.31
C THR A 209 -16.09 59.66 19.80
N ALA A 210 -14.87 60.18 19.96
CA ALA A 210 -13.66 59.48 19.51
C ALA A 210 -13.37 58.19 20.31
N LEU A 211 -13.81 58.10 21.57
CA LEU A 211 -13.76 56.87 22.35
C LEU A 211 -14.77 55.84 21.85
N ALA A 212 -16.01 56.25 21.56
CA ALA A 212 -17.02 55.37 20.98
C ALA A 212 -16.58 54.82 19.60
N GLU A 213 -16.05 55.67 18.72
CA GLU A 213 -15.49 55.25 17.43
C GLU A 213 -14.31 54.27 17.59
N ALA A 214 -13.49 54.42 18.64
CA ALA A 214 -12.37 53.52 18.92
C ALA A 214 -12.80 52.16 19.49
N ASP A 215 -13.88 52.13 20.28
CA ASP A 215 -14.50 50.91 20.82
C ASP A 215 -15.25 50.14 19.72
N ASP A 216 -16.01 50.82 18.86
CA ASP A 216 -16.68 50.22 17.68
C ASP A 216 -15.65 49.64 16.69
N ALA A 217 -14.60 50.41 16.36
CA ALA A 217 -13.47 49.92 15.58
C ALA A 217 -12.65 48.84 16.33
N GLY A 218 -12.85 48.68 17.63
CA GLY A 218 -12.40 47.54 18.43
C GLY A 218 -13.19 46.29 18.11
N ALA A 219 -14.51 46.37 18.25
CA ALA A 219 -15.43 45.27 17.96
C ALA A 219 -15.33 44.76 16.51
N GLU A 220 -15.20 45.67 15.52
CA GLU A 220 -15.03 45.28 14.11
C GLU A 220 -13.75 44.46 13.88
N ARG A 221 -12.61 44.84 14.49
CA ARG A 221 -11.36 44.07 14.39
C ARG A 221 -11.49 42.70 15.03
N ASP A 222 -12.12 42.60 16.19
CA ASP A 222 -12.28 41.35 16.91
C ASP A 222 -13.24 40.39 16.18
N GLN A 223 -14.31 40.92 15.56
CA GLN A 223 -15.15 40.15 14.63
C GLN A 223 -14.36 39.67 13.40
N ALA A 224 -13.64 40.56 12.71
CA ALA A 224 -12.85 40.20 11.53
C ALA A 224 -11.73 39.17 11.85
N GLN A 225 -11.17 39.23 13.07
CA GLN A 225 -10.26 38.23 13.59
C GLN A 225 -10.95 36.88 13.83
N ALA A 226 -12.13 36.86 14.45
CA ALA A 226 -12.90 35.64 14.67
C ALA A 226 -13.34 34.96 13.36
N GLU A 227 -13.78 35.75 12.36
CA GLU A 227 -14.13 35.27 11.02
C GLU A 227 -12.91 34.70 10.27
N ARG A 228 -11.77 35.39 10.31
CA ARG A 228 -10.51 34.92 9.71
C ARG A 228 -10.02 33.62 10.35
N ASP A 229 -10.13 33.50 11.67
CA ASP A 229 -9.69 32.31 12.40
C ASP A 229 -10.68 31.12 12.18
N GLU A 230 -11.96 31.39 11.93
CA GLU A 230 -12.93 30.38 11.47
C GLU A 230 -12.68 29.94 10.02
N ALA A 231 -12.49 30.88 9.09
CA ALA A 231 -12.12 30.56 7.71
C ALA A 231 -10.81 29.75 7.64
N ARG A 232 -9.86 30.02 8.55
CA ARG A 232 -8.67 29.19 8.72
C ARG A 232 -9.01 27.77 9.20
N ARG A 233 -9.85 27.60 10.23
CA ARG A 233 -10.28 26.27 10.71
C ARG A 233 -10.93 25.46 9.57
N GLN A 234 -11.82 26.08 8.81
CA GLN A 234 -12.50 25.45 7.67
C GLN A 234 -11.52 25.04 6.55
N ARG A 235 -10.54 25.90 6.21
CA ARG A 235 -9.47 25.57 5.26
C ARG A 235 -8.59 24.41 5.75
N ASP A 236 -8.17 24.46 7.02
CA ASP A 236 -7.27 23.47 7.59
C ASP A 236 -7.98 22.10 7.73
N GLN A 237 -9.30 22.08 7.99
CA GLN A 237 -10.17 20.89 7.89
C GLN A 237 -10.29 20.39 6.44
N ALA A 238 -10.57 21.27 5.47
CA ALA A 238 -10.70 20.88 4.06
C ALA A 238 -9.39 20.30 3.48
N HIS A 239 -8.23 20.71 4.00
CA HIS A 239 -6.95 20.06 3.70
C HIS A 239 -6.85 18.65 4.30
N ALA A 240 -7.25 18.45 5.56
CA ALA A 240 -7.28 17.11 6.17
C ALA A 240 -8.23 16.15 5.43
N ASP A 241 -9.42 16.63 5.04
CA ASP A 241 -10.40 15.85 4.27
C ASP A 241 -9.87 15.47 2.88
N ARG A 242 -9.21 16.42 2.18
CA ARG A 242 -8.54 16.16 0.90
C ARG A 242 -7.46 15.08 1.05
N ASP A 243 -6.62 15.18 2.07
CA ASP A 243 -5.48 14.28 2.25
C ASP A 243 -5.94 12.87 2.66
N GLN A 244 -7.01 12.78 3.45
CA GLN A 244 -7.71 11.51 3.71
C GLN A 244 -8.30 10.90 2.42
N LEU A 245 -8.96 11.71 1.56
CA LEU A 245 -9.50 11.24 0.29
C LEU A 245 -8.40 10.79 -0.69
N GLN A 246 -7.24 11.43 -0.68
CA GLN A 246 -6.07 10.99 -1.45
C GLN A 246 -5.57 9.62 -0.99
N GLN A 247 -5.39 9.42 0.33
CA GLN A 247 -5.02 8.11 0.90
C GLN A 247 -6.04 7.02 0.57
N GLN A 248 -7.35 7.33 0.61
CA GLN A 248 -8.41 6.39 0.22
C GLN A 248 -8.36 6.05 -1.27
N LEU A 249 -8.09 7.02 -2.14
CA LEU A 249 -7.93 6.81 -3.59
C LEU A 249 -6.71 5.96 -3.92
N GLU A 250 -5.58 6.16 -3.24
CA GLU A 250 -4.38 5.35 -3.38
C GLU A 250 -4.61 3.92 -2.90
N ALA A 251 -5.22 3.72 -1.72
CA ALA A 251 -5.60 2.40 -1.22
C ALA A 251 -6.59 1.68 -2.16
N ALA A 252 -7.52 2.40 -2.79
CA ALA A 252 -8.44 1.84 -3.78
C ALA A 252 -7.71 1.42 -5.08
N ARG A 253 -6.72 2.20 -5.54
CA ARG A 253 -5.88 1.86 -6.71
C ARG A 253 -5.03 0.61 -6.47
N THR A 254 -4.43 0.48 -5.29
CA THR A 254 -3.65 -0.72 -4.92
C THR A 254 -4.54 -1.97 -4.94
N ARG A 255 -5.72 -1.92 -4.30
CA ARG A 255 -6.69 -3.03 -4.30
C ARG A 255 -7.19 -3.40 -5.70
N LEU A 256 -7.33 -2.43 -6.60
CA LEU A 256 -7.70 -2.69 -7.99
C LEU A 256 -6.58 -3.47 -8.71
N ALA A 257 -5.32 -3.04 -8.59
CA ALA A 257 -4.19 -3.75 -9.19
C ALA A 257 -4.00 -5.17 -8.61
N GLU A 258 -4.21 -5.35 -7.31
CA GLU A 258 -4.23 -6.67 -6.66
C GLU A 258 -5.35 -7.57 -7.21
N ALA A 259 -6.54 -7.03 -7.43
CA ALA A 259 -7.68 -7.75 -7.99
C ALA A 259 -7.47 -8.09 -9.49
N GLU A 260 -6.86 -7.20 -10.27
CA GLU A 260 -6.50 -7.46 -11.67
C GLU A 260 -5.43 -8.56 -11.79
N HIS A 261 -4.38 -8.52 -10.97
CA HIS A 261 -3.39 -9.60 -10.92
C HIS A 261 -4.04 -10.94 -10.50
N THR A 262 -4.94 -10.92 -9.52
CA THR A 262 -5.67 -12.12 -9.06
C THR A 262 -6.58 -12.69 -10.16
N ARG A 263 -7.18 -11.84 -11.00
CA ARG A 263 -7.94 -12.27 -12.19
C ARG A 263 -7.02 -12.96 -13.19
N ASP A 264 -5.88 -12.35 -13.53
CA ASP A 264 -4.99 -12.84 -14.58
C ASP A 264 -4.32 -14.18 -14.18
N ASP A 265 -3.99 -14.35 -12.89
CA ASP A 265 -3.57 -15.64 -12.33
C ASP A 265 -4.69 -16.69 -12.40
N THR A 266 -5.94 -16.30 -12.11
CA THR A 266 -7.11 -17.19 -12.19
C THR A 266 -7.41 -17.62 -13.63
N GLU A 267 -7.26 -16.72 -14.61
CA GLU A 267 -7.42 -17.02 -16.03
C GLU A 267 -6.28 -17.92 -16.53
N THR A 268 -5.04 -17.67 -16.10
CA THR A 268 -3.90 -18.56 -16.37
C THR A 268 -4.11 -19.96 -15.78
N ALA A 269 -4.63 -20.06 -14.56
CA ALA A 269 -4.96 -21.34 -13.93
C ALA A 269 -6.10 -22.09 -14.66
N ARG A 270 -7.13 -21.37 -15.12
CA ARG A 270 -8.22 -21.93 -15.94
C ARG A 270 -7.71 -22.46 -17.28
N ALA A 271 -6.82 -21.73 -17.95
CA ALA A 271 -6.22 -22.16 -19.22
C ALA A 271 -5.43 -23.47 -19.07
N ARG A 272 -4.57 -23.57 -18.04
CA ARG A 272 -3.83 -24.80 -17.72
C ARG A 272 -4.76 -25.98 -17.38
N LEU A 273 -5.84 -25.73 -16.64
CA LEU A 273 -6.82 -26.77 -16.31
C LEU A 273 -7.58 -27.25 -17.56
N ALA A 274 -7.91 -26.36 -18.49
CA ALA A 274 -8.51 -26.72 -19.77
C ALA A 274 -7.55 -27.60 -20.60
N GLU A 275 -6.27 -27.22 -20.71
CA GLU A 275 -5.25 -28.00 -21.41
C GLU A 275 -5.10 -29.41 -20.80
N HIS A 276 -5.01 -29.54 -19.48
CA HIS A 276 -4.96 -30.84 -18.80
C HIS A 276 -6.23 -31.67 -18.99
N LEU A 277 -7.42 -31.06 -19.07
CA LEU A 277 -8.66 -31.78 -19.38
C LEU A 277 -8.69 -32.28 -20.83
N GLU A 278 -8.11 -31.56 -21.79
CA GLU A 278 -7.97 -32.01 -23.18
C GLU A 278 -6.92 -33.12 -23.31
N GLN A 279 -5.78 -33.01 -22.62
CA GLN A 279 -4.76 -34.07 -22.51
C GLN A 279 -5.37 -35.37 -21.94
N ALA A 280 -6.10 -35.28 -20.82
CA ALA A 280 -6.73 -36.43 -20.17
C ALA A 280 -7.85 -37.07 -21.03
N ARG A 281 -8.60 -36.26 -21.80
CA ARG A 281 -9.55 -36.79 -22.80
C ARG A 281 -8.84 -37.54 -23.92
N ALA A 282 -7.77 -36.97 -24.48
CA ALA A 282 -6.99 -37.62 -25.53
C ALA A 282 -6.32 -38.92 -25.06
N GLU A 283 -5.88 -38.99 -23.80
CA GLU A 283 -5.40 -40.23 -23.18
C GLU A 283 -6.52 -41.26 -22.98
N LEU A 284 -7.70 -40.84 -22.51
CA LEU A 284 -8.85 -41.72 -22.34
C LEU A 284 -9.32 -42.36 -23.66
N GLU A 285 -9.36 -41.61 -24.77
CA GLU A 285 -9.71 -42.19 -26.08
C GLU A 285 -8.63 -43.15 -26.61
N ARG A 286 -7.33 -42.87 -26.36
CA ARG A 286 -6.24 -43.83 -26.67
C ARG A 286 -6.37 -45.12 -25.87
N LEU A 287 -6.69 -45.02 -24.58
CA LEU A 287 -6.89 -46.18 -23.71
C LEU A 287 -8.13 -47.00 -24.11
N ARG A 288 -9.20 -46.36 -24.57
CA ARG A 288 -10.38 -47.04 -25.14
C ARG A 288 -10.03 -47.81 -26.41
N ALA A 289 -9.38 -47.15 -27.38
CA ALA A 289 -8.95 -47.80 -28.63
C ALA A 289 -8.01 -48.99 -28.37
N ALA A 290 -7.06 -48.85 -27.43
CA ALA A 290 -6.18 -49.94 -27.02
C ALA A 290 -6.94 -51.09 -26.34
N HIS A 291 -7.93 -50.80 -25.49
CA HIS A 291 -8.79 -51.81 -24.87
C HIS A 291 -9.65 -52.55 -25.90
N GLU A 292 -10.20 -51.85 -26.89
CA GLU A 292 -10.95 -52.44 -28.01
C GLU A 292 -10.07 -53.34 -28.88
N GLN A 293 -8.85 -52.91 -29.20
CA GLN A 293 -7.87 -53.73 -29.92
C GLN A 293 -7.53 -55.02 -29.13
N VAL A 294 -7.14 -54.91 -27.86
CA VAL A 294 -6.82 -56.07 -27.01
C VAL A 294 -8.03 -57.00 -26.83
N THR A 295 -9.25 -56.45 -26.81
CA THR A 295 -10.51 -57.22 -26.79
C THR A 295 -10.69 -58.03 -28.08
N ALA A 296 -10.44 -57.42 -29.24
CA ALA A 296 -10.52 -58.10 -30.54
C ALA A 296 -9.41 -59.16 -30.70
N GLU A 297 -8.16 -58.85 -30.36
CA GLU A 297 -7.04 -59.79 -30.39
C GLU A 297 -7.28 -61.02 -29.51
N ARG A 298 -7.82 -60.81 -28.30
CA ARG A 298 -8.24 -61.88 -27.38
C ARG A 298 -9.31 -62.78 -27.99
N ASP A 299 -10.32 -62.21 -28.65
CA ASP A 299 -11.45 -62.98 -29.18
C ASP A 299 -11.13 -63.66 -30.51
N GLN A 300 -10.21 -63.10 -31.32
CA GLN A 300 -9.55 -63.81 -32.40
C GLN A 300 -8.75 -65.01 -31.86
N THR A 301 -7.87 -64.79 -30.88
CA THR A 301 -7.06 -65.85 -30.25
C THR A 301 -7.92 -66.98 -29.67
N ARG A 302 -9.09 -66.66 -29.11
CA ARG A 302 -10.09 -67.65 -28.65
C ARG A 302 -10.68 -68.47 -29.79
N THR A 303 -10.93 -67.84 -30.93
CA THR A 303 -11.45 -68.49 -32.15
C THR A 303 -10.39 -69.41 -32.75
N ASP A 304 -9.14 -68.93 -32.87
CA ASP A 304 -8.01 -69.73 -33.36
C ASP A 304 -7.73 -70.93 -32.45
N LEU A 305 -7.79 -70.74 -31.12
CA LEU A 305 -7.65 -71.82 -30.13
C LEU A 305 -8.80 -72.84 -30.20
N ALA A 306 -10.02 -72.42 -30.57
CA ALA A 306 -11.14 -73.34 -30.78
C ALA A 306 -10.95 -74.16 -32.06
N ALA A 307 -10.56 -73.52 -33.16
CA ALA A 307 -10.25 -74.20 -34.43
C ALA A 307 -9.08 -75.20 -34.27
N ALA A 308 -7.99 -74.81 -33.63
CA ALA A 308 -6.84 -75.68 -33.39
C ALA A 308 -7.17 -76.89 -32.50
N ARG A 309 -8.16 -76.78 -31.60
CA ARG A 309 -8.69 -77.91 -30.83
C ARG A 309 -9.53 -78.84 -31.70
N GLU A 310 -10.40 -78.29 -32.55
CA GLU A 310 -11.19 -79.11 -33.47
C GLU A 310 -10.29 -79.85 -34.48
N GLU A 311 -9.25 -79.20 -35.00
CA GLU A 311 -8.22 -79.86 -35.82
C GLU A 311 -7.51 -80.97 -35.06
N ALA A 312 -7.08 -80.75 -33.81
CA ALA A 312 -6.45 -81.79 -32.99
C ALA A 312 -7.39 -82.98 -32.77
N ASP A 313 -8.66 -82.73 -32.44
CA ASP A 313 -9.69 -83.75 -32.27
C ASP A 313 -9.97 -84.52 -33.59
N GLN A 314 -9.95 -83.85 -34.75
CA GLN A 314 -10.06 -84.48 -36.06
C GLN A 314 -8.84 -85.36 -36.37
N GLN A 315 -7.62 -84.91 -36.06
CA GLN A 315 -6.41 -85.70 -36.27
C GLN A 315 -6.33 -86.89 -35.30
N GLN A 316 -6.80 -86.75 -34.05
CA GLN A 316 -6.93 -87.87 -33.12
C GLN A 316 -7.87 -88.94 -33.69
N ARG A 317 -9.08 -88.56 -34.13
CA ARG A 317 -10.02 -89.51 -34.76
C ARG A 317 -9.42 -90.21 -35.98
N ARG A 318 -8.68 -89.50 -36.83
CA ARG A 318 -7.96 -90.10 -37.97
C ARG A 318 -6.88 -91.10 -37.53
N ALA A 319 -6.15 -90.80 -36.45
CA ALA A 319 -5.14 -91.71 -35.90
C ALA A 319 -5.78 -92.96 -35.26
N GLU A 320 -6.92 -92.82 -34.60
CA GLU A 320 -7.73 -93.92 -34.06
C GLU A 320 -8.27 -94.82 -35.18
N THR A 321 -8.84 -94.25 -36.25
CA THR A 321 -9.26 -95.00 -37.44
C THR A 321 -8.08 -95.72 -38.09
N ALA A 322 -6.96 -95.03 -38.35
CA ALA A 322 -5.79 -95.63 -38.98
C ALA A 322 -5.15 -96.74 -38.11
N ALA A 323 -5.26 -96.66 -36.78
CA ALA A 323 -4.85 -97.73 -35.89
C ALA A 323 -5.80 -98.95 -36.00
N HIS A 324 -7.11 -98.72 -36.03
CA HIS A 324 -8.11 -99.77 -36.21
C HIS A 324 -7.99 -100.48 -37.58
N ASP A 325 -7.78 -99.71 -38.66
CA ASP A 325 -7.56 -100.23 -40.01
C ASP A 325 -6.29 -101.07 -40.09
N ARG A 326 -5.19 -100.60 -39.48
CA ARG A 326 -3.93 -101.34 -39.37
C ARG A 326 -4.11 -102.65 -38.61
N ASP A 327 -4.85 -102.64 -37.50
CA ASP A 327 -5.02 -103.82 -36.65
C ASP A 327 -5.94 -104.85 -37.32
N THR A 328 -6.99 -104.39 -38.01
CA THR A 328 -7.85 -105.21 -38.89
C THR A 328 -7.06 -105.82 -40.05
N ALA A 329 -6.25 -105.02 -40.75
CA ALA A 329 -5.36 -105.51 -41.81
C ALA A 329 -4.29 -106.47 -41.29
N THR A 330 -3.85 -106.31 -40.04
CA THR A 330 -2.92 -107.23 -39.37
C THR A 330 -3.59 -108.57 -39.05
N ALA A 331 -4.85 -108.58 -38.62
CA ALA A 331 -5.64 -109.80 -38.42
C ALA A 331 -5.88 -110.53 -39.76
N ALA A 332 -6.39 -109.83 -40.79
CA ALA A 332 -6.59 -110.40 -42.12
C ALA A 332 -5.28 -110.95 -42.74
N ALA A 333 -4.15 -110.30 -42.47
CA ALA A 333 -2.83 -110.80 -42.89
C ALA A 333 -2.31 -111.99 -42.06
N GLN A 334 -2.89 -112.29 -40.89
CA GLN A 334 -2.68 -113.54 -40.16
C GLN A 334 -3.58 -114.64 -40.69
N ASP A 335 -4.85 -114.36 -40.93
CA ASP A 335 -5.82 -115.30 -41.51
C ASP A 335 -5.38 -115.79 -42.89
N LEU A 336 -4.98 -114.89 -43.80
CA LEU A 336 -4.44 -115.25 -45.11
C LEU A 336 -3.14 -116.06 -45.06
N ARG A 337 -2.36 -115.98 -43.95
CA ARG A 337 -1.20 -116.86 -43.73
C ARG A 337 -1.66 -118.25 -43.29
N ALA A 338 -2.64 -118.33 -42.39
CA ALA A 338 -3.23 -119.60 -41.97
C ALA A 338 -3.92 -120.33 -43.12
N GLU A 339 -4.69 -119.63 -43.96
CA GLU A 339 -5.29 -120.18 -45.19
C GLU A 339 -4.24 -120.67 -46.17
N ARG A 340 -3.18 -119.89 -46.42
CA ARG A 340 -2.04 -120.29 -47.27
C ARG A 340 -1.36 -121.55 -46.75
N ASP A 341 -1.13 -121.63 -45.45
CA ASP A 341 -0.43 -122.76 -44.84
C ASP A 341 -1.34 -124.01 -44.82
N GLN A 342 -2.63 -123.87 -44.58
CA GLN A 342 -3.62 -124.95 -44.75
C GLN A 342 -3.79 -125.36 -46.23
N ALA A 343 -3.66 -124.44 -47.19
CA ALA A 343 -3.65 -124.75 -48.61
C ALA A 343 -2.37 -125.50 -49.02
N ARG A 344 -1.23 -125.17 -48.40
CA ARG A 344 0.03 -125.88 -48.54
C ARG A 344 -0.04 -127.30 -47.97
N ASP A 345 -0.57 -127.47 -46.75
CA ASP A 345 -0.77 -128.80 -46.15
C ASP A 345 -1.67 -129.68 -47.00
N ARG A 346 -2.74 -129.11 -47.60
CA ARG A 346 -3.60 -129.79 -48.56
C ARG A 346 -2.88 -130.16 -49.86
N ALA A 347 -2.01 -129.28 -50.38
CA ALA A 347 -1.21 -129.56 -51.57
C ALA A 347 -0.15 -130.65 -51.31
N ASP A 348 0.52 -130.61 -50.15
CA ASP A 348 1.50 -131.61 -49.73
C ASP A 348 0.82 -132.96 -49.43
N GLN A 349 -0.41 -132.97 -48.90
CA GLN A 349 -1.23 -134.19 -48.80
C GLN A 349 -1.63 -134.72 -50.18
N ALA A 350 -2.16 -133.89 -51.07
CA ALA A 350 -2.50 -134.33 -52.43
C ALA A 350 -1.27 -134.84 -53.22
N ALA A 351 -0.07 -134.30 -52.94
CA ALA A 351 1.18 -134.80 -53.49
C ALA A 351 1.59 -136.17 -52.92
N ARG A 352 1.32 -136.43 -51.62
CA ARG A 352 1.43 -137.77 -51.00
C ARG A 352 0.43 -138.73 -51.61
N ASP A 353 -0.85 -138.40 -51.63
CA ASP A 353 -1.94 -139.22 -52.19
C ASP A 353 -1.66 -139.58 -53.65
N ALA A 354 -1.21 -138.62 -54.46
CA ALA A 354 -0.83 -138.87 -55.85
C ALA A 354 0.46 -139.71 -55.97
N GLY A 355 1.36 -139.66 -54.99
CA GLY A 355 2.53 -140.55 -54.89
C GLY A 355 2.15 -141.98 -54.57
N GLU A 356 1.23 -142.17 -53.63
CA GLU A 356 0.64 -143.47 -53.29
C GLU A 356 -0.14 -144.03 -54.49
N ALA A 357 -0.96 -143.21 -55.16
CA ALA A 357 -1.69 -143.60 -56.37
C ALA A 357 -0.76 -144.01 -57.53
N ARG A 358 0.34 -143.26 -57.78
CA ARG A 358 1.37 -143.66 -58.76
C ARG A 358 2.05 -144.98 -58.38
N THR A 359 2.29 -145.20 -57.09
CA THR A 359 2.90 -146.44 -56.58
C THR A 359 1.94 -147.62 -56.73
N ALA A 360 0.65 -147.43 -56.41
CA ALA A 360 -0.40 -148.42 -56.61
C ALA A 360 -0.62 -148.75 -58.09
N GLN A 361 -0.56 -147.74 -58.98
CA GLN A 361 -0.59 -147.93 -60.43
C GLN A 361 0.61 -148.77 -60.89
N ALA A 362 1.84 -148.42 -60.50
CA ALA A 362 3.04 -149.18 -60.86
C ALA A 362 3.00 -150.63 -60.34
N VAL A 363 2.43 -150.86 -59.15
CA VAL A 363 2.18 -152.21 -58.61
C VAL A 363 1.14 -152.95 -59.44
N ALA A 364 0.04 -152.30 -59.84
CA ALA A 364 -0.99 -152.90 -60.69
C ALA A 364 -0.48 -153.21 -62.11
N GLU A 365 0.36 -152.35 -62.68
CA GLU A 365 1.03 -152.57 -63.97
C GLU A 365 2.02 -153.75 -63.87
N ALA A 366 2.85 -153.81 -62.82
CA ALA A 366 3.75 -154.94 -62.58
C ALA A 366 3.01 -156.26 -62.34
N GLN A 367 1.87 -156.23 -61.63
CA GLN A 367 0.97 -157.39 -61.49
C GLN A 367 0.35 -157.78 -62.84
N HIS A 368 -0.08 -156.82 -63.66
CA HIS A 368 -0.61 -157.10 -64.99
C HIS A 368 0.46 -157.72 -65.91
N GLU A 369 1.70 -157.21 -65.91
CA GLU A 369 2.80 -157.86 -66.63
C GLU A 369 3.15 -159.26 -66.09
N ALA A 370 3.11 -159.48 -64.77
CA ALA A 370 3.33 -160.79 -64.18
C ALA A 370 2.26 -161.79 -64.63
N LEU A 371 0.98 -161.41 -64.57
CA LEU A 371 -0.14 -162.19 -65.10
C LEU A 371 -0.05 -162.41 -66.62
N THR A 372 0.42 -161.41 -67.38
CA THR A 372 0.62 -161.54 -68.83
C THR A 372 1.72 -162.56 -69.14
N ARG A 373 2.89 -162.47 -68.48
CA ARG A 373 3.97 -163.46 -68.61
C ARG A 373 3.55 -164.86 -68.19
N GLN A 374 2.72 -164.98 -67.14
CA GLN A 374 2.15 -166.26 -66.72
C GLN A 374 1.22 -166.84 -67.80
N LEU A 375 0.29 -166.03 -68.33
CA LEU A 375 -0.58 -166.42 -69.44
C LEU A 375 0.20 -166.82 -70.70
N GLU A 376 1.27 -166.10 -71.04
CA GLU A 376 2.16 -166.46 -72.16
C GLU A 376 2.87 -167.80 -71.92
N HIS A 377 3.33 -168.06 -70.70
CA HIS A 377 3.94 -169.33 -70.31
C HIS A 377 2.95 -170.50 -70.37
N ASP A 378 1.74 -170.32 -69.84
CA ASP A 378 0.67 -171.31 -69.85
C ASP A 378 0.22 -171.61 -71.29
N ILE A 379 0.07 -170.57 -72.14
CA ILE A 379 -0.26 -170.71 -73.57
C ILE A 379 0.88 -171.36 -74.35
N ALA A 380 2.15 -171.06 -74.05
CA ALA A 380 3.29 -171.74 -74.67
C ALA A 380 3.34 -173.22 -74.29
N THR A 381 3.02 -173.55 -73.04
CA THR A 381 2.98 -174.92 -72.52
C THR A 381 1.84 -175.73 -73.15
N GLU A 382 0.61 -175.18 -73.22
CA GLU A 382 -0.48 -175.84 -73.95
C GLU A 382 -0.23 -175.92 -75.46
N ARG A 383 0.47 -174.96 -76.08
CA ARG A 383 0.92 -175.08 -77.48
C ARG A 383 1.92 -176.21 -77.67
N ALA A 384 2.87 -176.39 -76.74
CA ALA A 384 3.81 -177.51 -76.78
C ALA A 384 3.07 -178.86 -76.66
N HIS A 385 2.15 -178.98 -75.70
CA HIS A 385 1.31 -180.18 -75.55
C HIS A 385 0.37 -180.40 -76.76
N ALA A 386 -0.20 -179.35 -77.35
CA ALA A 386 -1.01 -179.45 -78.56
C ALA A 386 -0.20 -179.92 -79.77
N GLN A 387 1.01 -179.39 -79.95
CA GLN A 387 1.91 -179.81 -81.01
C GLN A 387 2.39 -181.26 -80.82
N GLN A 388 2.65 -181.67 -79.57
CA GLN A 388 2.95 -183.07 -79.24
C GLN A 388 1.78 -184.00 -79.61
N ARG A 389 0.55 -183.66 -79.19
CA ARG A 389 -0.68 -184.39 -79.56
C ARG A 389 -0.87 -184.50 -81.08
N LEU A 390 -0.55 -183.44 -81.84
CA LEU A 390 -0.60 -183.44 -83.31
C LEU A 390 0.48 -184.33 -83.95
N ASN A 391 1.72 -184.27 -83.45
CA ASN A 391 2.81 -185.15 -83.91
C ASN A 391 2.46 -186.62 -83.66
N ASP A 392 1.90 -186.93 -82.48
CA ASP A 392 1.43 -188.26 -82.11
C ASP A 392 0.24 -188.74 -82.96
N GLN A 393 -0.54 -187.84 -83.57
CA GLN A 393 -1.58 -188.18 -84.55
C GLN A 393 -1.00 -188.39 -85.95
N ALA A 394 -0.08 -187.52 -86.39
CA ALA A 394 0.57 -187.63 -87.70
C ALA A 394 1.31 -188.97 -87.84
N ALA A 395 2.11 -189.35 -86.84
CA ALA A 395 2.82 -190.63 -86.82
C ALA A 395 1.88 -191.85 -86.96
N ARG A 396 0.70 -191.82 -86.33
CA ARG A 396 -0.33 -192.86 -86.48
C ARG A 396 -0.98 -192.86 -87.87
N HIS A 397 -1.17 -191.70 -88.47
CA HIS A 397 -1.81 -191.57 -89.78
C HIS A 397 -0.86 -191.99 -90.93
N ASP A 398 0.44 -191.71 -90.82
CA ASP A 398 1.45 -192.22 -91.77
C ASP A 398 1.59 -193.74 -91.69
N GLN A 399 1.50 -194.31 -90.48
CA GLN A 399 1.49 -195.76 -90.27
C GLN A 399 0.30 -196.42 -90.99
N GLN A 400 -0.90 -195.85 -90.88
CA GLN A 400 -2.10 -196.32 -91.60
C GLN A 400 -1.98 -196.16 -93.13
N LEU A 401 -1.30 -195.11 -93.61
CA LEU A 401 -1.05 -194.90 -95.05
C LEU A 401 0.05 -195.83 -95.63
N ALA A 402 0.82 -196.52 -94.80
CA ALA A 402 1.72 -197.59 -95.23
C ALA A 402 0.97 -198.90 -95.49
N GLU A 403 0.06 -199.29 -94.59
CA GLU A 403 -0.67 -200.57 -94.65
C GLU A 403 -1.65 -200.66 -95.84
N LEU A 404 -2.24 -199.53 -96.25
CA LEU A 404 -3.27 -199.48 -97.29
C LEU A 404 -2.75 -199.57 -98.75
N ARG A 405 -1.44 -199.69 -98.99
CA ARG A 405 -0.85 -199.59 -100.34
C ARG A 405 -0.77 -200.89 -101.15
N THR A 406 -1.13 -202.04 -100.59
CA THR A 406 -0.71 -203.35 -101.16
C THR A 406 -1.63 -203.94 -102.25
N PRO A 407 -2.98 -203.76 -102.28
CA PRO A 407 -3.79 -204.39 -103.33
C PRO A 407 -4.95 -203.56 -103.94
N ARG A 408 -4.65 -202.56 -104.79
CA ARG A 408 -5.41 -202.35 -106.06
C ARG A 408 -4.82 -201.27 -106.98
N ALA A 409 -4.49 -201.68 -108.22
CA ALA A 409 -4.40 -200.79 -109.38
C ALA A 409 -5.76 -200.71 -110.12
N THR A 410 -5.83 -199.94 -111.22
CA THR A 410 -7.06 -199.58 -111.99
C THR A 410 -8.09 -198.82 -111.14
N ALA A 411 -8.18 -197.47 -111.06
CA ALA A 411 -7.89 -196.36 -111.98
C ALA A 411 -8.91 -196.18 -113.12
N PRO A 412 -9.25 -194.93 -113.54
CA PRO A 412 -9.05 -193.59 -112.92
C PRO A 412 -10.43 -192.87 -112.71
N ASP A 413 -10.66 -191.54 -112.58
CA ASP A 413 -9.84 -190.31 -112.57
C ASP A 413 -10.55 -189.14 -111.80
N ALA A 414 -10.01 -187.92 -111.91
CA ALA A 414 -10.47 -186.58 -111.47
C ALA A 414 -11.83 -186.08 -112.03
N ALA A 415 -12.54 -185.08 -111.45
CA ALA A 415 -12.59 -184.39 -110.13
C ALA A 415 -13.92 -183.55 -110.12
N ALA A 416 -14.21 -182.41 -109.47
CA ALA A 416 -13.63 -181.40 -108.54
C ALA A 416 -14.80 -180.45 -108.13
N ARG A 417 -14.93 -179.72 -107.00
CA ARG A 417 -14.27 -179.55 -105.67
C ARG A 417 -15.35 -178.98 -104.69
N GLY A 418 -15.13 -179.05 -103.37
CA GLY A 418 -15.89 -178.28 -102.35
C GLY A 418 -15.37 -176.84 -102.16
N GLU A 419 -15.99 -175.91 -101.41
CA GLU A 419 -16.72 -176.01 -100.13
C GLU A 419 -15.87 -176.53 -98.94
N ALA A 420 -15.86 -175.93 -97.74
CA ALA A 420 -16.42 -174.64 -97.27
C ALA A 420 -15.78 -174.21 -95.90
N SER A 421 -16.15 -173.04 -95.37
CA SER A 421 -15.75 -172.47 -94.05
C SER A 421 -14.31 -171.91 -93.96
N PRO A 422 -14.00 -170.96 -93.04
CA PRO A 422 -14.14 -171.13 -91.58
C PRO A 422 -15.01 -170.08 -90.85
N PRO A 423 -15.46 -170.36 -89.60
CA PRO A 423 -16.12 -169.39 -88.71
C PRO A 423 -15.16 -168.71 -87.71
N GLY A 424 -15.40 -167.44 -87.39
CA GLY A 424 -14.65 -166.65 -86.39
C GLY A 424 -15.56 -165.66 -85.62
N PRO A 425 -15.22 -165.25 -84.37
CA PRO A 425 -16.25 -165.22 -83.32
C PRO A 425 -16.72 -163.84 -82.81
N ARG A 426 -17.83 -163.89 -82.07
CA ARG A 426 -18.46 -162.78 -81.32
C ARG A 426 -17.71 -162.43 -80.02
N ARG A 427 -17.63 -161.14 -79.65
CA ARG A 427 -18.24 -160.56 -78.40
C ARG A 427 -17.65 -159.20 -78.01
N ARG A 428 -18.53 -158.21 -77.75
CA ARG A 428 -18.45 -157.33 -76.57
C ARG A 428 -19.86 -156.78 -76.24
N PRO A 429 -20.33 -156.80 -74.98
CA PRO A 429 -21.47 -155.99 -74.54
C PRO A 429 -21.03 -154.51 -74.42
N GLY A 430 -21.87 -153.49 -74.26
CA GLY A 430 -23.25 -153.48 -73.79
C GLY A 430 -23.35 -152.95 -72.35
N ARG A 431 -23.66 -151.65 -72.21
CA ARG A 431 -24.70 -151.01 -71.34
C ARG A 431 -24.57 -149.48 -71.52
N THR A 432 -25.63 -148.68 -71.75
CA THR A 432 -26.66 -148.18 -70.80
C THR A 432 -26.06 -147.52 -69.53
N SER A 433 -26.49 -146.34 -69.05
CA SER A 433 -27.68 -145.53 -69.40
C SER A 433 -27.75 -144.18 -68.66
N ARG A 434 -28.26 -143.15 -69.36
CA ARG A 434 -29.34 -142.19 -68.94
C ARG A 434 -29.07 -141.16 -67.80
N SER A 435 -29.60 -139.95 -68.02
CA SER A 435 -29.80 -138.83 -67.08
C SER A 435 -30.80 -139.14 -65.94
N PRO A 436 -30.94 -138.28 -64.90
CA PRO A 436 -31.68 -136.99 -64.98
C PRO A 436 -30.75 -135.75 -64.86
N ALA A 437 -31.11 -134.49 -65.18
CA ALA A 437 -32.37 -133.77 -65.43
C ALA A 437 -33.08 -133.15 -64.18
N GLY A 438 -33.41 -131.86 -64.29
CA GLY A 438 -33.95 -130.99 -63.21
C GLY A 438 -32.87 -130.49 -62.24
N THR A 439 -33.07 -129.49 -61.38
CA THR A 439 -34.10 -128.42 -61.18
C THR A 439 -33.61 -127.65 -59.93
N ASP A 440 -33.80 -126.35 -59.70
CA ASP A 440 -34.53 -125.28 -60.41
C ASP A 440 -33.85 -123.91 -60.13
N ALA A 441 -34.47 -122.81 -60.58
CA ALA A 441 -34.23 -121.43 -60.10
C ALA A 441 -34.79 -121.25 -58.64
N PRO A 442 -34.87 -120.06 -57.98
CA PRO A 442 -34.93 -118.69 -58.52
C PRO A 442 -34.24 -117.57 -57.69
N GLU A 443 -34.53 -116.30 -58.07
CA GLU A 443 -34.52 -115.03 -57.29
C GLU A 443 -33.18 -114.56 -56.64
N GLN A 444 -32.67 -113.32 -56.82
CA GLN A 444 -33.21 -111.95 -56.65
C GLN A 444 -33.71 -111.61 -55.23
N PRO A 445 -33.63 -110.33 -54.76
CA PRO A 445 -32.96 -109.13 -55.30
C PRO A 445 -32.13 -108.36 -54.23
N GLN A 446 -31.87 -107.07 -54.48
CA GLN A 446 -31.47 -106.00 -53.53
C GLN A 446 -30.00 -105.99 -53.01
N GLU A 447 -29.37 -104.83 -52.80
CA GLU A 447 -29.80 -103.42 -53.04
C GLU A 447 -28.63 -102.56 -53.56
#